data_AF-A0A3C1XA29-F1
#
_entry.id   AF-A0A3C1XA29-F1
#
_cell.length_a   1.000
_cell.length_b   1.000
_cell.length_c   1.000
_cell.angle_alpha   90.00
_cell.angle_beta   90.00
_cell.angle_gamma   90.00
#
_symmetry.space_group_name_H-M   'P 1'
#
loop_
_entity.id
_entity.type
_entity.pdbx_description
1 polymer ?
#
loop_
_entity_poly.entity_id
_entity_poly.type
_entity_poly.pdbx_seq_one_letter_code
_entity_poly.pdbx_strand_id
1 'polypeptide(L)' 'VEPGKLADLLVVPGDPLQDITILERRHDFIAVLQGGLVRAGRAANP' A
#
# COMPACT_ATOMS: atom_id res chain seq x y z
N VAL A 1 5.97 9.38 1.37
CA VAL A 1 4.83 9.90 0.55
C VAL A 1 4.91 11.41 0.49
N GLU A 2 4.43 12.04 -0.59
CA GLU A 2 4.55 13.49 -0.79
C GLU A 2 3.24 14.04 -1.39
N PRO A 3 2.67 15.13 -0.84
CA PRO A 3 1.48 15.78 -1.42
C PRO A 3 1.71 16.30 -2.85
N GLY A 4 0.67 16.24 -3.69
CA GLY A 4 0.72 16.71 -5.07
C GLY A 4 1.30 15.70 -6.08
N LYS A 5 1.82 14.54 -5.62
CA LYS A 5 2.20 13.43 -6.48
C LYS A 5 1.05 12.43 -6.68
N LEU A 6 1.15 11.64 -7.74
CA LEU A 6 0.21 10.54 -7.98
C LEU A 6 0.26 9.56 -6.80
N ALA A 7 -0.92 9.17 -6.32
CA ALA A 7 -1.08 8.27 -5.19
C ALA A 7 -1.00 6.81 -5.65
N ASP A 8 0.19 6.38 -6.07
CA ASP A 8 0.56 4.99 -6.28
C ASP A 8 1.17 4.45 -4.98
N LEU A 9 0.40 3.70 -4.19
CA LEU A 9 0.75 3.33 -2.82
C LEU A 9 0.48 1.85 -2.54
N LEU A 10 1.34 1.25 -1.72
CA LEU A 10 1.14 -0.06 -1.12
C LEU A 10 0.87 0.11 0.38
N VAL A 11 -0.21 -0.46 0.86
CA VAL A 11 -0.52 -0.55 2.30
C VAL A 11 -0.26 -1.98 2.74
N VAL A 12 0.71 -2.15 3.63
CA VAL A 12 1.19 -3.46 4.07
C VAL A 12 1.05 -3.60 5.58
N PRO A 13 0.90 -4.83 6.11
CA PRO A 13 0.89 -5.05 7.54
C PRO A 13 2.32 -4.95 8.10
N GLY A 14 2.62 -3.86 8.82
CA GLY A 14 3.91 -3.65 9.48
C GLY A 14 4.82 -2.64 8.79
N ASP A 15 6.10 -2.63 9.17
CA ASP A 15 7.10 -1.71 8.65
C ASP A 15 8.13 -2.44 7.76
N PRO A 16 8.12 -2.20 6.44
CA PRO A 16 9.07 -2.82 5.52
C PRO A 16 10.53 -2.37 5.71
N LEU A 17 10.77 -1.26 6.44
CA LEU A 17 12.13 -0.85 6.81
C LEU A 17 12.71 -1.72 7.93
N GLN A 18 11.86 -2.36 8.73
CA GLN A 18 12.27 -3.31 9.77
C GLN A 18 12.28 -4.76 9.26
N ASP A 19 11.36 -5.13 8.37
CA ASP A 19 11.31 -6.44 7.71
C ASP A 19 10.85 -6.32 6.26
N ILE A 20 11.80 -6.32 5.32
CA ILE A 20 11.51 -6.18 3.90
C ILE A 20 10.78 -7.39 3.29
N THR A 21 10.83 -8.57 3.95
CA THR A 21 10.21 -9.80 3.43
C THR A 21 8.68 -9.72 3.37
N ILE A 22 8.07 -8.74 4.05
CA ILE A 22 6.64 -8.44 3.96
C ILE A 22 6.24 -8.13 2.51
N LEU A 23 7.12 -7.53 1.71
CA LEU A 23 6.82 -7.17 0.32
C LEU A 23 6.77 -8.38 -0.63
N GLU A 24 7.38 -9.51 -0.27
CA GLU A 24 7.31 -10.75 -1.04
C GLU A 24 5.92 -11.39 -0.92
N ARG A 25 5.27 -11.20 0.23
CA ARG A 25 3.94 -11.72 0.56
C ARG A 25 2.84 -10.82 0.00
N ARG A 26 2.84 -10.61 -1.31
CA ARG A 26 1.89 -9.72 -2.02
C ARG A 26 0.40 -9.96 -1.74
N HIS A 27 0.02 -11.16 -1.32
CA HIS A 27 -1.35 -11.51 -0.97
C HIS A 27 -1.79 -10.93 0.38
N ASP A 28 -0.83 -10.56 1.24
CA ASP A 28 -1.06 -9.96 2.55
C ASP A 28 -1.20 -8.44 2.47
N PHE A 29 -1.07 -7.84 1.29
CA PHE A 29 -1.22 -6.40 1.12
C PHE A 29 -2.66 -5.99 1.47
N ILE A 30 -2.79 -5.04 2.38
CA ILE A 30 -4.09 -4.54 2.86
C ILE A 30 -4.80 -3.79 1.73
N ALA A 31 -4.04 -2.95 1.00
CA ALA A 31 -4.54 -2.24 -0.16
C ALA A 31 -3.42 -1.93 -1.16
N VAL A 32 -3.79 -1.91 -2.44
CA VAL A 32 -2.96 -1.40 -3.53
C VAL A 32 -3.71 -0.24 -4.17
N LEU A 33 -3.09 0.95 -4.16
CA LEU A 33 -3.62 2.14 -4.78
C LEU A 33 -2.82 2.46 -6.03
N GLN A 34 -3.53 2.76 -7.12
CA GLN A 34 -2.92 3.27 -8.35
C GLN A 34 -3.66 4.52 -8.83
N GLY A 35 -2.94 5.62 -8.99
CA GLY A 35 -3.51 6.93 -9.31
C GLY A 35 -4.59 7.38 -8.31
N GLY A 36 -4.47 6.99 -7.03
CA GLY A 36 -5.45 7.29 -5.99
C GLY A 36 -6.68 6.37 -5.95
N LEU A 37 -6.80 5.40 -6.85
CA LEU A 37 -7.88 4.41 -6.85
C LEU A 37 -7.42 3.10 -6.21
N VAL A 38 -8.23 2.53 -5.32
CA VAL A 38 -7.99 1.19 -4.79
C VAL A 38 -8.19 0.16 -5.90
N ARG A 39 -7.12 -0.55 -6.26
CA ARG A 39 -7.13 -1.62 -7.28
C ARG A 39 -7.27 -3.00 -6.68
N ALA A 40 -6.77 -3.19 -5.46
CA ALA A 40 -6.89 -4.44 -4.71
C ALA A 40 -6.98 -4.16 -3.20
N GLY A 41 -7.63 -5.07 -2.48
CA GLY A 41 -7.80 -4.94 -1.04
C GLY A 41 -8.86 -3.90 -0.66
N ARG A 42 -8.68 -3.27 0.51
CA ARG A 42 -9.63 -2.29 1.04
C ARG A 42 -8.86 -1.17 1.73
N ALA A 43 -9.14 0.07 1.38
CA ALA A 43 -8.74 1.22 2.17
C ALA A 43 -10.02 1.90 2.65
N ALA A 44 -10.18 2.05 3.96
CA ALA A 44 -11.24 2.91 4.48
C ALA A 44 -10.87 4.34 4.07
N ASN A 45 -11.77 5.00 3.32
CA ASN A 45 -11.63 6.42 3.09
C ASN A 45 -11.93 7.12 4.42
N PRO A 46 -11.01 7.92 4.99
CA PRO A 46 -11.36 8.82 6.09
C PRO A 46 -12.33 9.91 5.62
#